data_AF-A0A969YYH6-F1
#
_entry.id   AF-A0A969YYH6-F1
#
_cell.length_a   1.000
_cell.length_b   1.000
_cell.length_c   1.000
_cell.angle_alpha   90.00
_cell.angle_beta   90.00
_cell.angle_gamma   90.00
#
_symmetry.space_group_name_H-M   'P 1'
#
loop_
_entity.id
_entity.type
_entity.pdbx_description
1 polymer ?
#
loop_
_entity_poly.entity_id
_entity_poly.type
_entity_poly.pdbx_seq_one_letter_code
_entity_poly.pdbx_strand_id
1 'polypeptide(L)'
;MIIENANAKLNIRCPNCKRDSNEYNWSLQTAARFSVGAETCPTLIMVILASYNEPDTFAGYRVVCPHCFHGINFEELTLPSDEEILNYATLVGDNYANMWL
;
A
#
# COMPACT_ATOMS: atom_id res chain seq x y z
N MET A 1 -10.66 -0.07 -10.56
CA MET A 1 -9.74 -1.09 -10.01
C MET A 1 -10.51 -2.38 -9.87
N ILE A 2 -10.06 -3.44 -10.52
CA ILE A 2 -10.63 -4.79 -10.35
C ILE A 2 -9.59 -5.58 -9.56
N ILE A 3 -9.98 -6.01 -8.36
CA ILE A 3 -9.20 -6.94 -7.55
C ILE A 3 -9.71 -8.34 -7.89
N GLU A 4 -8.81 -9.24 -8.30
CA GLU A 4 -9.19 -10.60 -8.72
C GLU A 4 -9.66 -11.46 -7.54
N ASN A 5 -8.97 -11.39 -6.41
CA ASN A 5 -9.40 -12.01 -5.16
C ASN A 5 -9.67 -10.96 -4.07
N ALA A 6 -10.94 -10.61 -3.88
CA ALA A 6 -11.37 -9.64 -2.87
C ALA A 6 -11.09 -10.09 -1.41
N ASN A 7 -10.78 -11.36 -1.18
CA ASN A 7 -10.44 -11.89 0.14
C ASN A 7 -8.93 -11.89 0.42
N ALA A 8 -8.10 -11.50 -0.55
CA ALA A 8 -6.66 -11.39 -0.37
C ALA A 8 -6.33 -10.37 0.73
N LYS A 9 -5.36 -10.70 1.58
CA LYS A 9 -4.94 -9.86 2.69
C LYS A 9 -3.43 -9.76 2.75
N LEU A 10 -2.94 -8.53 2.90
CA LEU A 10 -1.57 -8.22 3.26
C LEU A 10 -1.63 -7.28 4.46
N ASN A 11 -1.38 -7.81 5.65
CA ASN A 11 -1.52 -7.03 6.87
C ASN A 11 -0.26 -6.22 7.14
N ILE A 12 -0.40 -4.91 7.21
CA ILE A 12 0.69 -3.97 7.47
C ILE A 12 0.48 -3.35 8.84
N ARG A 13 1.51 -3.43 9.68
CA ARG A 13 1.46 -2.97 11.06
C ARG A 13 1.83 -1.50 11.15
N CYS A 14 0.97 -0.72 11.81
CA CYS A 14 1.26 0.69 12.04
C CYS A 14 2.38 0.87 13.10
N PRO A 15 3.48 1.59 12.81
CA PRO A 15 4.53 1.86 13.79
C PRO A 15 4.05 2.72 14.96
N ASN A 16 3.00 3.54 14.79
CA ASN A 16 2.47 4.40 15.85
C ASN A 16 1.47 3.66 16.76
N CYS A 17 0.31 3.25 16.23
CA CYS A 17 -0.75 2.63 17.03
C CYS A 17 -0.62 1.11 17.19
N LYS A 18 0.39 0.49 16.56
CA LYS A 18 0.73 -0.95 16.63
C LYS A 18 -0.37 -1.91 16.15
N ARG A 19 -1.44 -1.40 15.53
CA ARG A 19 -2.52 -2.21 14.93
C ARG A 19 -2.18 -2.59 13.50
N ASP A 20 -2.63 -3.78 13.13
CA ASP A 20 -2.57 -4.30 11.77
C ASP A 20 -3.79 -3.85 10.97
N SER A 21 -3.57 -3.62 9.68
CA SER A 21 -4.65 -3.41 8.72
C SER A 21 -4.23 -3.91 7.36
N ASN A 22 -5.21 -4.36 6.58
CA ASN A 22 -4.97 -4.77 5.20
C ASN A 22 -4.39 -3.60 4.38
N GLU A 23 -3.47 -3.90 3.47
CA GLU A 23 -2.89 -2.97 2.49
C GLU A 23 -3.98 -2.11 1.82
N TYR A 24 -5.07 -2.73 1.37
CA TYR A 24 -6.17 -2.02 0.74
C TYR A 24 -6.75 -0.88 1.60
N ASN A 25 -6.86 -1.09 2.92
CA ASN A 25 -7.35 -0.05 3.83
C ASN A 25 -6.34 1.09 3.99
N TRP A 26 -5.04 0.79 3.97
CA TRP A 26 -4.00 1.82 3.94
C TRP A 26 -4.06 2.63 2.64
N SER A 27 -4.25 1.97 1.50
CA SER A 27 -4.43 2.60 0.19
C SER A 27 -5.63 3.53 0.16
N LEU A 28 -6.79 3.07 0.62
CA LEU A 28 -8.00 3.89 0.70
C LEU A 28 -7.82 5.10 1.62
N GLN A 29 -7.24 4.91 2.80
CA GLN A 29 -7.08 6.00 3.76
C GLN A 29 -6.07 7.06 3.27
N THR A 30 -5.01 6.62 2.60
CA THR A 30 -3.99 7.50 2.02
C THR A 30 -4.59 8.29 0.86
N ALA A 31 -5.32 7.64 -0.05
CA ALA A 31 -6.05 8.28 -1.12
C ALA A 31 -7.06 9.32 -0.60
N ALA A 32 -7.85 8.97 0.43
CA ALA A 32 -8.80 9.89 1.03
C ALA A 32 -8.15 11.16 1.62
N ARG A 33 -6.87 11.09 2.00
CA ARG A 33 -6.13 12.23 2.55
C ARG A 33 -5.43 13.06 1.49
N PHE A 34 -4.90 12.43 0.45
CA PHE A 34 -3.96 13.07 -0.48
C PHE A 34 -4.44 13.16 -1.93
N SER A 35 -5.45 12.39 -2.36
CA SER A 35 -5.99 12.51 -3.72
C SER A 35 -6.65 13.88 -3.91
N VAL A 36 -6.16 14.65 -4.88
CA VAL A 36 -6.76 15.91 -5.32
C VAL A 36 -7.21 15.76 -6.78
N GLY A 37 -8.51 15.66 -7.01
CA GLY A 37 -9.07 15.60 -8.37
C GLY A 37 -8.80 14.26 -9.07
N ALA A 38 -8.39 14.30 -10.34
CA ALA A 38 -8.15 13.11 -11.18
C ALA A 38 -6.78 12.45 -10.92
N GLU A 39 -5.90 13.10 -10.16
CA GLU A 39 -4.64 12.50 -9.71
C GLU A 39 -4.97 11.44 -8.65
N THR A 40 -4.96 10.19 -9.11
CA THR A 40 -5.22 9.03 -8.25
C THR A 40 -4.04 8.89 -7.27
N CYS A 41 -4.23 8.24 -6.13
CA CYS A 41 -3.11 7.90 -5.24
C CYS A 41 -2.66 6.49 -5.62
N PRO A 42 -1.35 6.19 -5.77
CA PRO A 42 -0.93 4.81 -6.01
C PRO A 42 -1.37 3.93 -4.84
N THR A 43 -1.69 2.67 -5.13
CA THR A 43 -1.95 1.69 -4.07
C THR A 43 -0.64 1.42 -3.33
N LEU A 44 -0.74 1.08 -2.05
CA LEU A 44 0.43 0.77 -1.23
C LEU A 44 1.15 -0.47 -1.74
N ILE A 45 0.44 -1.46 -2.29
CA ILE A 45 1.10 -2.62 -2.94
C ILE A 45 1.95 -2.20 -4.13
N MET A 46 1.52 -1.23 -4.94
CA MET A 46 2.33 -0.71 -6.05
C MET A 46 3.60 -0.05 -5.55
N VAL A 47 3.50 0.76 -4.48
CA VAL A 47 4.65 1.41 -3.86
C VAL A 47 5.64 0.38 -3.32
N ILE A 48 5.14 -0.66 -2.64
CA ILE A 48 5.95 -1.77 -2.14
C ILE A 48 6.67 -2.48 -3.29
N LEU A 49 5.94 -2.86 -4.34
CA LEU A 49 6.51 -3.59 -5.48
C LEU A 49 7.54 -2.76 -6.25
N ALA A 50 7.25 -1.48 -6.47
CA ALA A 50 8.20 -0.57 -7.12
C ALA A 50 9.47 -0.38 -6.29
N SER A 51 9.36 -0.32 -4.96
CA SER A 51 10.52 -0.15 -4.08
C SER A 51 11.54 -1.29 -4.13
N TYR A 52 11.15 -2.48 -4.59
CA TYR A 52 12.09 -3.60 -4.82
C TYR A 52 12.99 -3.39 -6.04
N ASN A 53 12.44 -2.80 -7.11
CA ASN A 53 13.14 -2.65 -8.39
C ASN A 53 13.80 -1.28 -8.51
N GLU A 54 13.11 -0.25 -8.03
CA GLU A 54 13.48 1.16 -8.12
C GLU A 54 13.18 1.87 -6.78
N PRO A 55 14.05 1.70 -5.77
CA PRO A 55 13.81 2.20 -4.41
C PRO A 55 13.59 3.72 -4.33
N ASP A 56 14.09 4.48 -5.30
CA ASP A 56 13.97 5.94 -5.33
C ASP A 56 12.64 6.43 -5.94
N THR A 57 11.87 5.58 -6.62
CA THR A 57 10.67 5.98 -7.37
C THR A 57 9.58 6.57 -6.48
N PHE A 58 9.50 6.12 -5.22
CA PHE A 58 8.56 6.62 -4.23
C PHE A 58 9.25 7.13 -2.96
N ALA A 59 10.50 7.61 -3.06
CA ALA A 59 11.22 8.17 -1.93
C ALA A 59 10.44 9.33 -1.28
N GLY A 60 10.24 9.26 0.05
CA GLY A 60 9.46 10.25 0.79
C GLY A 60 7.93 10.11 0.62
N TYR A 61 7.45 9.00 0.04
CA TYR A 61 6.03 8.71 -0.04
C TYR A 61 5.42 8.59 1.35
N ARG A 62 4.26 9.21 1.54
CA ARG A 62 3.56 9.23 2.83
C ARG A 62 2.29 8.42 2.76
N VAL A 63 2.13 7.52 3.72
CA VAL A 63 0.90 6.76 3.94
C VAL A 63 0.15 7.28 5.15
N VAL A 64 -1.15 6.97 5.23
CA VAL A 64 -1.98 7.33 6.39
C VAL A 64 -2.53 6.07 7.03
N CYS A 65 -2.29 5.91 8.33
CA CYS A 65 -2.82 4.77 9.06
C CYS A 65 -4.36 4.78 9.10
N PRO A 66 -5.05 3.68 8.72
CA PRO A 66 -6.51 3.61 8.73
C PRO A 66 -7.13 3.59 10.14
N HIS A 67 -6.32 3.35 11.18
CA HIS A 67 -6.82 3.26 12.56
C HIS A 67 -6.61 4.56 13.36
N CYS A 68 -5.42 5.15 13.27
CA CYS A 68 -5.07 6.35 14.05
C CYS A 68 -4.92 7.61 13.20
N PHE A 69 -5.13 7.53 11.89
CA PHE A 69 -5.08 8.65 10.94
C PHE A 69 -3.74 9.42 10.93
N HIS A 70 -2.68 8.82 11.49
CA HIS A 70 -1.36 9.40 11.50
C HIS A 70 -0.67 9.21 10.15
N GLY A 71 -0.02 10.27 9.67
CA GLY A 71 0.77 10.24 8.43
C GLY A 71 2.19 9.75 8.69
N ILE A 72 2.58 8.67 8.01
CA ILE A 72 3.79 7.90 8.26
C ILE A 72 4.61 7.87 6.96
N ASN A 73 5.93 7.99 7.06
CA ASN A 73 6.80 7.80 5.90
C ASN A 73 6.83 6.32 5.53
N PHE A 74 6.75 5.99 4.25
CA PHE A 74 6.72 4.60 3.79
C PHE A 74 7.88 3.77 4.37
N GLU A 75 9.07 4.38 4.44
CA GLU A 75 10.30 3.78 4.94
C GLU A 75 10.25 3.43 6.44
N GLU A 76 9.29 3.98 7.18
CA GLU A 76 9.06 3.67 8.60
C GLU A 76 8.09 2.48 8.80
N LEU A 77 7.46 1.98 7.73
CA LEU A 77 6.58 0.83 7.83
C LEU A 77 7.38 -0.44 8.04
N THR A 78 6.89 -1.28 8.95
CA THR A 78 7.32 -2.68 9.00
C THR A 78 6.56 -3.44 7.93
N LEU A 79 7.24 -3.79 6.84
CA LEU A 79 6.66 -4.55 5.75
C LEU A 79 6.60 -6.06 6.11
N PRO A 80 5.59 -6.78 5.60
CA PRO A 80 5.56 -8.25 5.64
C PRO A 80 6.73 -8.87 4.87
N SER A 81 6.86 -10.19 4.94
CA SER A 81 7.90 -10.90 4.18
C SER A 81 7.69 -10.80 2.66
N ASP A 82 8.78 -10.91 1.89
CA ASP A 82 8.73 -10.88 0.43
C ASP A 82 7.77 -11.94 -0.13
N GLU A 83 7.72 -13.13 0.47
CA GLU A 83 6.80 -14.20 0.10
C GLU A 83 5.33 -13.77 0.26
N GLU A 84 4.97 -13.16 1.39
CA GLU A 84 3.62 -12.66 1.64
C GLU A 84 3.23 -11.56 0.66
N ILE A 85 4.16 -10.67 0.34
CA ILE A 85 3.93 -9.55 -0.59
C ILE A 85 3.71 -10.07 -2.01
N LEU A 86 4.57 -10.95 -2.50
CA LEU A 86 4.46 -11.51 -3.85
C LEU A 86 3.22 -12.40 -4.00
N ASN A 87 2.89 -13.20 -2.98
CA ASN A 87 1.66 -13.97 -2.95
C ASN A 87 0.43 -13.06 -2.97
N TYR A 88 0.42 -11.98 -2.18
CA TYR A 88 -0.66 -11.02 -2.20
C TYR A 88 -0.82 -10.37 -3.58
N ALA A 89 0.27 -9.90 -4.18
CA ALA A 89 0.28 -9.31 -5.53
C ALA A 89 -0.33 -10.26 -6.58
N THR A 90 0.02 -11.54 -6.51
CA THR A 90 -0.55 -12.58 -7.38
C THR A 90 -2.06 -12.76 -7.15
N LEU A 91 -2.53 -12.73 -5.90
CA LEU A 91 -3.94 -12.92 -5.58
C LEU A 91 -4.82 -11.73 -5.98
N VAL A 92 -4.33 -10.50 -5.85
CA VAL A 92 -5.09 -9.29 -6.21
C VAL A 92 -5.11 -9.00 -7.71
N GLY A 93 -4.13 -9.54 -8.45
CA GLY A 93 -4.01 -9.43 -9.90
C GLY A 93 -3.25 -8.18 -10.35
N ASP A 94 -2.64 -8.29 -11.54
CA ASP A 94 -1.74 -7.27 -12.09
C ASP A 94 -2.39 -5.90 -12.28
N ASN A 95 -3.68 -5.87 -12.62
CA ASN A 95 -4.42 -4.62 -12.82
C ASN A 95 -4.49 -3.75 -11.55
N TYR A 96 -4.51 -4.39 -10.37
CA TYR A 96 -4.48 -3.68 -9.09
C TYR A 96 -3.03 -3.39 -8.66
N ALA A 97 -2.12 -4.34 -8.90
CA ALA A 97 -0.73 -4.25 -8.47
C ALA A 97 0.15 -3.35 -9.34
N ASN A 98 -0.26 -3.00 -10.57
CA ASN A 98 0.52 -2.23 -11.54
C ASN A 98 -0.28 -1.08 -12.19
N MET A 99 -1.33 -0.57 -11.55
CA MET A 99 -2.30 0.35 -12.19
C MET A 99 -1.69 1.63 -12.82
N TRP A 100 -0.50 2.06 -12.40
CA TRP A 100 0.15 3.31 -12.83
C TRP A 100 1.46 3.11 -13.61
N LEU A 101 1.85 1.86 -13.86
CA LEU A 101 2.99 1.51 -14.70
C LEU A 101 2.46 1.13 -16.11
#